data_AF-A0A3C0TD96-F1
#
_entry.id   AF-A0A3C0TD96-F1
#
_cell.length_a   1.000
_cell.length_b   1.000
_cell.length_c   1.000
_cell.angle_alpha   90.00
_cell.angle_beta   90.00
_cell.angle_gamma   90.00
#
_symmetry.space_group_name_H-M   'P 1'
#
loop_
_entity.id
_entity.type
_entity.pdbx_description
1 polymer ?
#
loop_
_entity_poly.entity_id
_entity_poly.type
_entity_poly.pdbx_seq_one_letter_code
_entity_poly.pdbx_strand_id
1 'polypeptide(L)'
;DGWAILGLILWCAGFAIEVIADHQKQVFRSKPENARRFITTGLWAWSRHPNYLGEIMLWTGVAVMALPVLQGWQFLTLMSPFFVYYLLTRVSGIEMQERQNDKTWSSDPTYWRYKETTPALWPLTRISGSQQSAL
;
A
#
# COMPACT_ATOMS: atom_id res chain seq x y z
N ASP A 1 -9.05 28.68 3.44
CA ASP A 1 -7.77 27.94 3.39
C ASP A 1 -7.82 26.80 2.39
N GLY A 2 -7.37 27.03 1.15
CA GLY A 2 -7.40 26.02 0.08
C GLY A 2 -6.54 24.77 0.38
N TRP A 3 -5.42 24.95 1.08
CA TRP A 3 -4.54 23.86 1.52
C TRP A 3 -5.21 22.92 2.52
N ALA A 4 -5.98 23.46 3.47
CA ALA A 4 -6.73 22.65 4.43
C ALA A 4 -7.78 21.77 3.73
N ILE A 5 -8.51 22.34 2.78
CA ILE A 5 -9.52 21.60 2.00
C ILE A 5 -8.84 20.52 1.14
N LEU A 6 -7.76 20.86 0.43
CA LEU A 6 -7.03 19.90 -0.40
C LEU A 6 -6.46 18.74 0.43
N GLY A 7 -5.82 19.05 1.56
CA GLY A 7 -5.25 18.06 2.45
C GLY A 7 -6.32 17.18 3.10
N LEU A 8 -7.48 17.74 3.44
CA LEU A 8 -8.64 16.98 3.94
C LEU A 8 -9.19 16.02 2.88
N ILE A 9 -9.30 16.45 1.62
CA ILE A 9 -9.73 15.58 0.51
C ILE A 9 -8.75 14.41 0.33
N LEU A 10 -7.45 14.69 0.32
CA LEU A 10 -6.40 13.66 0.23
C LEU A 10 -6.48 12.68 1.40
N TRP A 11 -6.65 13.21 2.61
CA TRP A 11 -6.78 12.41 3.82
C TRP A 11 -8.00 11.48 3.77
N CYS A 12 -9.17 12.02 3.44
CA CYS A 12 -10.41 11.25 3.33
C CYS A 12 -10.30 10.17 2.24
N ALA A 13 -9.69 10.49 1.09
CA ALA A 13 -9.47 9.52 0.03
C ALA A 13 -8.52 8.38 0.47
N GLY A 14 -7.41 8.73 1.13
CA GLY A 14 -6.47 7.75 1.68
C GLY A 14 -7.13 6.83 2.72
N PHE A 15 -7.83 7.42 3.67
CA PHE A 15 -8.58 6.69 4.70
C PHE A 15 -9.65 5.76 4.10
N ALA A 16 -10.40 6.23 3.12
CA ALA A 16 -11.39 5.39 2.44
C ALA A 16 -10.75 4.19 1.73
N ILE A 17 -9.63 4.40 1.02
CA ILE A 17 -8.87 3.33 0.36
C ILE A 17 -8.40 2.30 1.39
N GLU A 18 -7.83 2.75 2.51
CA GLU A 18 -7.32 1.88 3.57
C GLU A 18 -8.44 1.01 4.17
N VAL A 19 -9.53 1.64 4.60
CA VAL A 19 -10.68 0.94 5.19
C VAL A 19 -11.32 -0.04 4.21
N ILE A 20 -11.51 0.36 2.95
CA ILE A 20 -12.10 -0.53 1.93
C ILE A 20 -11.16 -1.70 1.62
N ALA A 21 -9.86 -1.46 1.51
CA ALA A 21 -8.87 -2.50 1.24
C ALA A 21 -8.83 -3.57 2.34
N ASP A 22 -8.81 -3.12 3.60
CA ASP A 22 -8.79 -4.01 4.75
C ASP A 22 -10.11 -4.76 4.92
N HIS A 23 -11.24 -4.08 4.70
CA HIS A 23 -12.55 -4.73 4.71
C HIS A 23 -12.65 -5.82 3.63
N GLN A 24 -12.20 -5.54 2.40
CA GLN A 24 -12.16 -6.52 1.31
C GLN A 24 -11.32 -7.75 1.70
N LYS A 25 -10.13 -7.53 2.29
CA LYS A 25 -9.23 -8.60 2.75
C LYS A 25 -9.85 -9.42 3.89
N GLN A 26 -10.50 -8.75 4.85
CA GLN A 26 -11.16 -9.40 5.99
C GLN A 26 -12.32 -10.28 5.52
N VAL A 27 -13.22 -9.74 4.68
CA VAL A 27 -14.35 -10.48 4.12
C VAL A 27 -13.85 -11.67 3.30
N PHE A 28 -12.81 -11.49 2.48
CA PHE A 28 -12.21 -12.58 1.73
C PHE A 28 -11.69 -13.70 2.64
N ARG A 29 -10.94 -13.36 3.69
CA ARG A 29 -10.34 -14.33 4.64
C ARG A 29 -11.35 -15.00 5.56
N SER A 30 -12.51 -14.38 5.80
CA SER A 30 -13.57 -14.97 6.65
C SER A 30 -14.19 -16.23 6.05
N LYS A 31 -14.01 -16.46 4.74
CA LYS A 31 -14.57 -17.58 3.99
C LYS A 31 -13.64 -18.80 4.07
N PRO A 32 -14.09 -19.96 4.59
CA PRO A 32 -13.26 -21.15 4.73
C PRO A 32 -12.62 -21.63 3.41
N GLU A 33 -13.33 -21.48 2.29
CA GLU A 33 -12.84 -21.83 0.96
C GLU A 33 -11.63 -21.00 0.51
N ASN A 34 -11.37 -19.87 1.18
CA ASN A 34 -10.25 -18.97 0.89
C ASN A 34 -9.07 -19.16 1.85
N ALA A 35 -9.10 -20.13 2.78
CA ALA A 35 -8.06 -20.31 3.80
C ALA A 35 -6.64 -20.46 3.22
N ARG A 36 -6.50 -20.95 1.98
CA ARG A 36 -5.22 -21.05 1.25
C ARG A 36 -5.16 -20.20 -0.01
N ARG A 37 -6.08 -19.26 -0.20
CA ARG A 37 -6.14 -18.39 -1.38
C ARG A 37 -5.66 -16.98 -1.05
N PHE A 38 -5.38 -16.22 -2.10
CA PHE A 38 -5.04 -14.81 -2.05
C PHE A 38 -6.12 -14.00 -2.77
N ILE A 39 -6.35 -12.78 -2.29
CA ILE A 39 -7.34 -11.87 -2.87
C ILE A 39 -6.76 -11.18 -4.10
N THR A 40 -7.52 -11.14 -5.19
CA THR A 40 -7.13 -10.51 -6.47
C THR A 40 -8.22 -9.60 -7.03
N THR A 41 -9.26 -9.31 -6.24
CA THR A 41 -10.45 -8.56 -6.66
C THR A 41 -10.57 -7.25 -5.88
N GLY A 42 -11.41 -6.33 -6.38
CA GLY A 42 -11.56 -5.01 -5.77
C GLY A 42 -10.28 -4.18 -5.90
N LEU A 43 -9.87 -3.50 -4.83
CA LEU A 43 -8.66 -2.68 -4.82
C LEU A 43 -7.40 -3.54 -4.98
N TRP A 44 -7.46 -4.81 -4.57
CA TRP A 44 -6.36 -5.75 -4.67
C TRP A 44 -6.06 -6.17 -6.12
N ALA A 45 -6.96 -5.91 -7.07
CA ALA A 45 -6.68 -6.10 -8.50
C ALA A 45 -5.72 -5.05 -9.06
N TRP A 46 -5.73 -3.85 -8.49
CA TRP A 46 -4.99 -2.67 -8.96
C TRP A 46 -3.63 -2.52 -8.28
N SER A 47 -3.52 -2.94 -7.02
CA SER A 47 -2.30 -2.93 -6.22
C SER A 47 -2.32 -4.14 -5.30
N ARG A 48 -1.16 -4.78 -5.08
CA ARG A 48 -1.04 -5.88 -4.11
C ARG A 48 -1.07 -5.41 -2.66
N HIS A 49 -0.93 -4.11 -2.43
CA HIS A 49 -0.87 -3.48 -1.11
C HIS A 49 -1.69 -2.17 -1.11
N PRO A 50 -2.99 -2.21 -1.44
CA PRO A 50 -3.80 -0.99 -1.60
C PRO A 50 -4.03 -0.26 -0.27
N ASN A 51 -4.03 -0.97 0.86
CA ASN A 51 -4.11 -0.36 2.19
C ASN A 51 -2.90 0.54 2.49
N TYR A 52 -1.69 0.13 2.09
CA TYR A 52 -0.47 0.93 2.22
C TYR A 52 -0.52 2.20 1.37
N LEU A 53 -1.15 2.16 0.19
CA LEU A 53 -1.38 3.35 -0.62
C LEU A 53 -2.30 4.34 0.12
N GLY A 54 -3.37 3.82 0.75
CA GLY A 54 -4.27 4.61 1.59
C GLY A 54 -3.53 5.35 2.71
N GLU A 55 -2.67 4.63 3.45
CA GLU A 55 -1.87 5.21 4.53
C GLU A 55 -0.92 6.31 4.03
N ILE A 56 -0.23 6.09 2.91
CA ILE A 56 0.65 7.11 2.30
C ILE A 56 -0.15 8.37 1.91
N MET A 57 -1.32 8.19 1.28
CA MET A 57 -2.19 9.31 0.89
C MET A 57 -2.72 10.08 2.11
N LEU A 58 -3.09 9.36 3.17
CA LEU A 58 -3.53 9.93 4.44
C LEU A 58 -2.44 10.84 5.04
N TRP A 59 -1.21 10.35 5.18
CA TRP A 59 -0.11 11.13 5.74
C TRP A 59 0.29 12.30 4.83
N THR A 60 0.18 12.13 3.51
CA THR A 60 0.36 13.22 2.55
C THR A 60 -0.71 14.30 2.75
N GLY A 61 -1.97 13.92 2.97
CA GLY A 61 -3.05 14.86 3.30
C GLY A 61 -2.77 15.67 4.56
N VAL A 62 -2.27 15.03 5.62
CA VAL A 62 -1.85 15.73 6.86
C VAL A 62 -0.74 16.74 6.58
N ALA A 63 0.29 16.34 5.82
CA ALA A 63 1.39 17.23 5.46
C ALA A 63 0.90 18.45 4.65
N VAL A 64 -0.02 18.23 3.70
CA VAL A 64 -0.62 19.30 2.89
C VAL A 64 -1.44 20.28 3.74
N MET A 65 -2.21 19.79 4.72
CA MET A 65 -2.93 20.66 5.66
C MET A 65 -1.99 21.49 6.53
N ALA A 66 -0.84 20.92 6.92
CA ALA A 66 0.12 21.59 7.79
C ALA A 66 0.92 22.69 7.06
N LEU A 67 1.12 22.58 5.74
CA LEU A 67 1.95 23.48 4.92
C LEU A 67 1.84 24.98 5.26
N PRO A 68 0.64 25.59 5.39
CA PRO A 68 0.51 27.04 5.59
C PRO A 68 0.97 27.51 6.97
N VAL A 69 1.07 26.60 7.93
CA VAL A 69 1.36 26.91 9.35
C VAL A 69 2.81 26.64 9.72
N LEU A 70 3.58 26.00 8.82
CA LEU A 70 4.98 25.64 9.07
C LEU A 70 5.89 26.88 8.96
N GLN A 71 6.80 27.03 9.92
CA GLN A 71 7.83 28.07 9.95
C GLN A 71 9.18 27.50 10.34
N GLY A 72 10.26 28.00 9.72
CA GLY A 72 11.64 27.64 10.06
C GLY A 72 11.91 26.12 9.97
N TRP A 73 12.35 25.52 11.07
CA TRP A 73 12.68 24.09 11.14
C TRP A 73 11.45 23.17 11.02
N GLN A 74 10.23 23.68 11.13
CA GLN A 74 9.02 22.88 11.03
C GLN A 74 8.81 22.28 9.64
N PHE A 75 9.45 22.79 8.58
CA PHE A 75 9.43 22.16 7.25
C PHE A 75 9.98 20.72 7.25
N LEU A 76 10.76 20.33 8.26
CA LEU A 76 11.17 18.93 8.46
C LEU A 76 9.97 17.97 8.61
N THR A 77 8.80 18.43 9.08
CA THR A 77 7.61 17.57 9.19
C THR A 77 7.09 17.13 7.83
N LEU A 78 7.39 17.86 6.74
CA LEU A 78 7.08 17.44 5.37
C LEU A 78 7.89 16.21 4.92
N MET A 79 8.92 15.81 5.66
CA MET A 79 9.61 14.54 5.45
C MET A 79 8.81 13.33 5.96
N SER A 80 7.76 13.55 6.77
CA SER A 80 6.96 12.48 7.37
C SER A 80 6.36 11.52 6.34
N PRO A 81 5.73 11.94 5.23
CA PRO A 81 5.20 11.02 4.22
C PRO A 81 6.29 10.17 3.55
N PHE A 82 7.48 10.74 3.33
CA PHE A 82 8.63 9.99 2.81
C PHE A 82 9.15 8.96 3.81
N PHE A 83 9.16 9.31 5.09
CA PHE A 83 9.56 8.40 6.16
C PHE A 83 8.55 7.26 6.32
N VAL A 84 7.25 7.55 6.32
CA VAL A 84 6.18 6.54 6.33
C VAL A 84 6.30 5.63 5.11
N TYR A 85 6.43 6.19 3.90
CA TYR A 85 6.67 5.42 2.68
C TYR A 85 7.87 4.48 2.83
N TYR A 86 8.99 4.97 3.36
CA TYR A 86 10.19 4.17 3.57
C TYR A 86 9.96 3.02 4.57
N LEU A 87 9.33 3.28 5.71
CA LEU A 87 9.03 2.25 6.71
C LEU A 87 8.11 1.15 6.16
N LEU A 88 7.10 1.54 5.41
CA LEU A 88 6.11 0.62 4.83
C LEU A 88 6.70 -0.21 3.69
N THR A 89 7.53 0.40 2.83
CA THR A 89 8.12 -0.30 1.68
C THR A 89 9.34 -1.14 2.05
N ARG A 90 10.24 -0.65 2.90
CA ARG A 90 11.57 -1.26 3.13
C ARG A 90 11.73 -1.97 4.47
N VAL A 91 11.09 -1.49 5.53
CA VAL A 91 11.41 -1.95 6.90
C VAL A 91 10.43 -3.00 7.39
N SER A 92 9.13 -2.84 7.15
CA SER A 92 8.13 -3.65 7.88
C SER A 92 6.96 -4.16 7.06
N GLY A 93 6.50 -3.43 6.04
CA GLY A 93 5.18 -3.69 5.47
C GLY A 93 5.21 -4.69 4.31
N ILE A 94 5.73 -4.24 3.17
CA ILE A 94 5.45 -4.88 1.89
C ILE A 94 6.41 -6.05 1.63
N GLU A 95 7.73 -5.85 1.70
CA GLU A 95 8.69 -6.92 1.41
C GLU A 95 8.52 -8.14 2.32
N MET A 96 8.27 -7.92 3.61
CA MET A 96 8.09 -9.02 4.56
C MET A 96 6.82 -9.82 4.25
N GLN A 97 5.71 -9.15 3.94
CA GLN A 97 4.48 -9.81 3.52
C GLN A 97 4.65 -10.53 2.19
N GLU A 98 5.31 -9.93 1.20
CA GLU A 98 5.56 -10.59 -0.08
C GLU A 98 6.43 -11.84 0.08
N ARG A 99 7.50 -11.79 0.89
CA ARG A 99 8.33 -12.98 1.18
C ARG A 99 7.54 -14.09 1.87
N GLN A 100 6.61 -13.74 2.77
CA GLN A 100 5.75 -14.73 3.42
C GLN A 100 4.73 -15.32 2.44
N ASN A 101 4.18 -14.49 1.56
CA ASN A 101 3.25 -14.90 0.51
C ASN A 101 3.95 -15.81 -0.51
N ASP A 102 5.17 -15.47 -0.92
CA ASP A 102 6.02 -16.28 -1.80
C ASP A 102 6.25 -17.66 -1.22
N LYS A 103 6.53 -17.77 0.09
CA LYS A 103 6.66 -19.07 0.77
C LYS A 103 5.35 -19.86 0.77
N THR A 104 4.23 -19.18 0.99
CA THR A 104 2.90 -19.80 1.14
C THR A 104 2.35 -20.30 -0.20
N TRP A 105 2.59 -19.55 -1.28
CA TRP A 105 2.02 -19.79 -2.61
C TRP A 105 3.07 -20.06 -3.69
N SER A 106 4.29 -20.44 -3.30
CA SER A 106 5.40 -20.71 -4.24
C SER A 106 5.04 -21.68 -5.37
N SER A 107 4.20 -22.67 -5.07
CA SER A 107 3.79 -23.72 -6.02
C SER A 107 2.58 -23.36 -6.89
N ASP A 108 1.95 -22.19 -6.69
CA ASP A 108 0.73 -21.79 -7.40
C ASP A 108 1.07 -20.85 -8.59
N PRO A 109 0.90 -21.29 -9.86
CA PRO A 109 1.17 -20.45 -11.03
C PRO A 109 0.29 -19.19 -11.10
N THR A 110 -0.91 -19.24 -10.52
CA THR A 110 -1.84 -18.10 -10.53
C THR A 110 -1.36 -16.97 -9.63
N TYR A 111 -0.64 -17.31 -8.55
CA TYR A 111 -0.01 -16.33 -7.66
C TYR A 111 1.10 -15.56 -8.38
N TRP A 112 1.97 -16.26 -9.09
CA TRP A 112 3.04 -15.63 -9.87
C TRP A 112 2.49 -14.72 -10.96
N ARG A 113 1.46 -15.17 -11.69
CA ARG A 113 0.79 -14.33 -12.68
C ARG A 113 0.22 -13.05 -12.07
N TYR A 114 -0.43 -13.15 -10.91
CA TYR A 114 -0.93 -11.98 -10.19
C TYR A 114 0.22 -11.03 -9.77
N LYS A 115 1.34 -11.58 -9.30
CA LYS A 115 2.54 -10.81 -8.95
C LYS A 115 3.22 -10.15 -10.17
N GLU A 116 3.08 -10.71 -11.36
CA GLU A 116 3.62 -10.12 -12.58
C GLU A 116 2.74 -8.99 -13.13
N THR A 117 1.41 -9.15 -13.06
CA THR A 117 0.45 -8.22 -13.68
C THR A 117 0.00 -7.09 -12.76
N THR A 118 0.05 -7.27 -11.44
CA THR A 118 -0.45 -6.30 -10.47
C THR A 118 0.72 -5.70 -9.68
N PRO A 119 0.96 -4.38 -9.69
CA PRO A 119 2.07 -3.75 -8.97
C PRO A 119 1.91 -3.86 -7.45
N ALA A 120 3.01 -3.75 -6.70
CA ALA A 120 2.97 -3.73 -5.24
C ALA A 120 2.24 -2.50 -4.72
N LEU A 121 2.69 -1.29 -5.08
CA LEU A 121 1.95 -0.05 -4.91
C LEU A 121 1.68 0.58 -6.28
N TRP A 122 0.42 0.91 -6.52
CA TRP A 122 0.05 1.74 -7.65
C TRP A 122 0.48 3.20 -7.39
N PRO A 123 0.98 3.94 -8.39
CA PRO A 123 1.22 3.55 -9.79
C PRO A 123 2.65 3.00 -10.07
N LEU A 124 3.56 3.05 -9.10
CA LEU A 124 4.99 3.15 -9.39
C LEU A 124 5.86 1.92 -9.04
N THR A 125 5.43 0.99 -8.18
CA THR A 125 6.34 -0.07 -7.72
C THR A 125 5.93 -1.47 -8.17
N ARG A 126 6.68 -2.03 -9.12
CA ARG A 126 6.83 -3.49 -9.20
C ARG A 126 7.89 -3.88 -8.19
N ILE A 127 7.49 -4.31 -6.99
CA ILE A 127 8.43 -4.96 -6.08
C ILE A 127 8.69 -6.34 -6.69
N SER A 128 9.75 -6.38 -7.51
CA SER A 128 10.30 -7.55 -8.16
C SER A 128 10.96 -8.39 -7.07
N GLY A 129 10.37 -9.55 -6.77
CA GLY A 129 11.16 -10.68 -6.28
C GLY A 129 12.05 -11.10 -7.44
N SER A 130 13.33 -10.72 -7.36
CA SER A 130 14.43 -11.20 -8.18
C SER A 130 14.11 -12.42 -9.05
N GLN A 131 13.93 -12.20 -10.35
CA GLN A 131 14.44 -13.16 -11.33
C GLN A 131 15.97 -13.19 -11.16
N GLN A 132 16.44 -13.99 -10.22
CA GLN A 132 17.80 -14.52 -10.17
C GLN A 132 17.66 -16.03 -9.93
N SER A 133 17.09 -16.76 -10.89
CA SER A 133 17.29 -18.22 -11.01
C SER A 133 16.67 -18.83 -12.29
N ALA A 134 16.75 -18.17 -13.45
CA ALA A 134 16.59 -18.81 -14.76
C ALA A 134 16.80 -17.78 -15.87
N LEU A 135 18.06 -17.59 -16.27
CA LEU A 135 18.58 -17.45 -17.63
C LEU A 135 20.06 -17.03 -17.53
#